data_AF-A0A398CQN4-F1
#
_entry.id   AF-A0A398CQN4-F1
#
_cell.length_a   1.000
_cell.length_b   1.000
_cell.length_c   1.000
_cell.angle_alpha   90.00
_cell.angle_beta   90.00
_cell.angle_gamma   90.00
#
_symmetry.space_group_name_H-M   'P 1'
#
loop_
_entity.id
_entity.type
_entity.pdbx_description
1 polymer ?
#
loop_
_entity_poly.entity_id
_entity_poly.type
_entity_poly.pdbx_seq_one_letter_code
_entity_poly.pdbx_strand_id
1 'polypeptide(L)'
;MGYCGNNYTFCPGSYVLKVGKITFKSGEEATSYYNKLKKTQDITWSPYKNKHTLDSKVKWDKKAIQSTKLVQRSISLGSKRMLERITWDQGKIVKDSNGSTWKILEFDDIVGAYLGKETKYVVVKESGGKYIHPISEEEAKAY
;
A
#
# COMPACT_ATOMS: atom_id res chain seq x y z
N MET A 1 -1.30 -22.76 2.34
CA MET A 1 -1.29 -22.01 1.06
C MET A 1 -2.32 -20.88 1.14
N GLY A 2 -1.91 -19.62 0.97
CA GLY A 2 -2.84 -18.48 1.04
C GLY A 2 -3.64 -18.35 -0.26
N TYR A 3 -4.95 -18.48 -0.16
CA TYR A 3 -5.88 -18.29 -1.27
C TYR A 3 -5.84 -16.84 -1.73
N CYS A 4 -5.39 -16.65 -2.96
CA CYS A 4 -5.29 -15.37 -3.61
C CYS A 4 -6.28 -15.45 -4.79
N GLY A 5 -7.47 -14.89 -4.61
CA GLY A 5 -8.52 -14.93 -5.63
C GLY A 5 -8.08 -14.16 -6.88
N ASN A 6 -8.56 -14.58 -8.04
CA ASN A 6 -8.19 -14.11 -9.39
C ASN A 6 -8.43 -12.60 -9.69
N ASN A 7 -8.74 -11.79 -8.69
CA ASN A 7 -9.06 -10.36 -8.81
C ASN A 7 -8.14 -9.44 -7.99
N TYR A 8 -7.06 -9.95 -7.39
CA TYR A 8 -6.12 -9.12 -6.65
C TYR A 8 -4.79 -9.00 -7.41
N THR A 9 -4.42 -7.77 -7.77
CA THR A 9 -3.24 -7.43 -8.59
C THR A 9 -1.91 -7.89 -7.99
N PHE A 10 -1.87 -8.40 -6.75
CA PHE A 10 -0.65 -8.87 -6.07
C PHE A 10 -0.70 -10.37 -5.70
N CYS A 11 -1.42 -11.16 -6.49
CA CYS A 11 -1.33 -12.62 -6.42
C CYS A 11 -0.26 -13.14 -7.40
N PRO A 12 0.53 -14.17 -7.03
CA PRO A 12 1.40 -14.85 -7.98
C PRO A 12 0.56 -15.33 -9.17
N GLY A 13 0.80 -14.77 -10.37
CA GLY A 13 0.06 -15.11 -11.60
C GLY A 13 -0.75 -13.98 -12.25
N SER A 14 -0.78 -12.76 -11.69
CA SER A 14 -1.42 -11.60 -12.34
C SER A 14 -0.44 -10.77 -13.17
N TYR A 15 -0.94 -10.29 -14.32
CA TYR A 15 -0.29 -9.50 -15.37
C TYR A 15 0.38 -8.22 -14.87
N VAL A 16 1.39 -7.77 -15.63
CA VAL A 16 2.20 -6.54 -15.50
C VAL A 16 1.80 -5.63 -14.33
N LEU A 17 2.59 -5.68 -13.26
CA LEU A 17 2.37 -4.91 -12.05
C LEU A 17 3.21 -3.62 -12.13
N LYS A 18 2.58 -2.46 -12.33
CA LYS A 18 3.29 -1.18 -12.28
C LYS A 18 3.07 -0.51 -10.92
N VAL A 19 4.18 -0.28 -10.22
CA VAL A 19 4.23 0.30 -8.89
C VAL A 19 5.15 1.52 -8.93
N GLY A 20 4.55 2.71 -9.01
CA GLY A 20 5.27 3.94 -9.25
C GLY A 20 6.09 3.88 -10.53
N LYS A 21 7.42 3.94 -10.39
CA LYS A 21 8.36 3.88 -11.51
C LYS A 21 8.77 2.45 -11.90
N ILE A 22 8.40 1.45 -11.11
CA ILE A 22 8.79 0.05 -11.35
C ILE A 22 7.66 -0.65 -12.09
N THR A 23 8.01 -1.39 -13.14
CA THR A 23 7.08 -2.27 -13.84
C THR A 23 7.59 -3.70 -13.70
N PHE A 24 6.84 -4.55 -13.00
CA PHE A 24 7.11 -5.98 -12.90
C PHE A 24 6.41 -6.71 -14.04
N LYS A 25 7.14 -7.51 -14.80
CA LYS A 25 6.60 -8.27 -15.94
C LYS A 25 5.96 -9.60 -15.51
N SER A 26 6.25 -10.06 -14.30
CA SER A 26 5.68 -11.29 -13.73
C SER A 26 5.57 -11.22 -12.21
N GLY A 27 4.74 -12.09 -11.64
CA GLY A 27 4.64 -12.26 -10.18
C GLY A 27 5.95 -12.73 -9.53
N GLU A 28 6.81 -13.44 -10.27
CA GLU A 28 8.13 -13.88 -9.80
C GLU A 28 9.09 -12.68 -9.65
N GLU A 29 9.07 -11.75 -10.60
CA GLU A 29 9.88 -10.53 -10.54
C GLU A 29 9.48 -9.66 -9.34
N ALA A 30 8.17 -9.49 -9.13
CA ALA A 30 7.62 -8.78 -7.98
C ALA A 30 8.02 -9.46 -6.65
N THR A 31 8.03 -10.80 -6.61
CA THR A 31 8.43 -11.58 -5.43
C THR A 31 9.93 -11.46 -5.14
N SER A 32 10.76 -11.53 -6.18
CA SER A 32 12.23 -11.36 -6.06
C SER A 32 12.58 -9.97 -5.53
N TYR A 33 11.95 -8.93 -6.09
CA TYR A 33 12.11 -7.56 -5.63
C TYR A 33 11.67 -7.38 -4.17
N TYR A 34 10.52 -7.94 -3.78
CA TYR A 34 10.09 -7.93 -2.38
C TYR A 34 11.10 -8.62 -1.45
N ASN A 35 11.64 -9.78 -1.85
CA ASN A 35 12.65 -10.51 -1.07
C ASN A 35 13.96 -9.71 -0.94
N LYS A 36 14.37 -9.00 -1.99
CA LYS A 36 15.50 -8.06 -1.93
C LYS A 36 15.23 -6.96 -0.91
N LEU A 37 14.10 -6.26 -1.00
CA LEU A 37 13.73 -5.22 -0.04
C LEU A 37 13.67 -5.73 1.40
N LYS A 38 13.20 -6.97 1.60
CA LYS A 38 13.17 -7.60 2.92
C LYS A 38 14.56 -7.77 3.54
N LYS A 39 15.58 -8.03 2.72
CA LYS A 39 16.98 -8.19 3.15
C LYS A 39 17.71 -6.85 3.30
N THR A 40 17.39 -5.87 2.45
CA THR A 40 18.15 -4.61 2.37
C THR A 40 17.58 -3.50 3.22
N GLN A 41 16.27 -3.49 3.47
CA GLN A 41 15.64 -2.43 4.25
C GLN A 41 15.53 -2.84 5.73
N ASP A 42 16.20 -2.09 6.58
CA ASP A 42 16.00 -2.12 8.02
C ASP A 42 14.74 -1.31 8.38
N ILE A 43 13.61 -2.01 8.47
CA ILE A 43 12.31 -1.41 8.76
C ILE A 43 11.78 -1.96 10.08
N THR A 44 11.65 -1.07 11.05
CA THR A 44 10.84 -1.29 12.25
C THR A 44 9.36 -1.14 11.92
N TRP A 45 8.65 -2.26 11.92
CA TRP A 45 7.20 -2.32 11.72
C TRP A 45 6.46 -1.94 13.00
N SER A 46 5.32 -1.27 12.87
CA SER A 46 4.48 -0.98 14.05
C SER A 46 3.89 -2.31 14.59
N PRO A 47 4.09 -2.66 15.87
CA PRO A 47 3.53 -3.90 16.43
C PRO A 47 2.00 -3.85 16.64
N TYR A 48 1.35 -2.72 16.33
CA TYR A 48 -0.03 -2.47 16.71
C TYR A 48 -1.03 -3.22 15.82
N LYS A 49 -1.69 -4.24 16.39
CA LYS A 49 -2.86 -4.96 15.85
C LYS A 49 -2.69 -5.36 14.37
N ASN A 50 -3.79 -5.38 13.62
CA ASN A 50 -3.87 -5.78 12.21
C ASN A 50 -3.43 -4.68 11.23
N LYS A 51 -2.49 -3.81 11.63
CA LYS A 51 -2.02 -2.69 10.77
C LYS A 51 -1.34 -3.20 9.49
N HIS A 52 -0.65 -4.33 9.57
CA HIS A 52 0.14 -4.93 8.48
C HIS A 52 -0.55 -6.09 7.76
N THR A 53 -1.78 -6.41 8.11
CA THR A 53 -2.57 -7.50 7.51
C THR A 53 -3.82 -6.94 6.85
N LEU A 54 -4.18 -7.49 5.68
CA LEU A 54 -5.52 -7.27 5.12
C LEU A 54 -6.52 -8.08 5.94
N ASP A 55 -7.71 -7.52 6.14
CA ASP A 55 -8.83 -8.32 6.61
C ASP A 55 -9.33 -9.16 5.43
N SER A 56 -8.98 -10.45 5.44
CA SER A 56 -9.37 -11.42 4.42
C SER A 56 -10.89 -11.59 4.26
N LYS A 57 -11.71 -11.08 5.20
CA LYS A 57 -13.17 -11.17 5.14
C LYS A 57 -13.80 -9.99 4.39
N VAL A 58 -13.05 -8.93 4.09
CA VAL A 58 -13.57 -7.75 3.40
C VAL A 58 -13.49 -7.96 1.89
N LYS A 59 -14.66 -8.11 1.25
CA LYS A 59 -14.78 -8.02 -0.20
C LYS A 59 -14.62 -6.57 -0.62
N TRP A 60 -13.85 -6.32 -1.68
CA TRP A 60 -13.75 -4.99 -2.26
C TRP A 60 -15.02 -4.68 -3.05
N ASP A 61 -15.93 -3.91 -2.46
CA ASP A 61 -17.18 -3.50 -3.08
C ASP A 61 -17.54 -2.04 -2.73
N LYS A 62 -18.62 -1.52 -3.33
CA LYS A 62 -19.09 -0.15 -3.08
C LYS A 62 -19.37 0.13 -1.60
N LYS A 63 -19.77 -0.87 -0.81
CA LYS A 63 -20.03 -0.71 0.64
C LYS A 63 -18.71 -0.61 1.41
N ALA A 64 -17.72 -1.41 1.04
CA ALA A 64 -16.36 -1.32 1.61
C ALA A 64 -15.71 0.03 1.29
N ILE A 65 -15.89 0.56 0.08
CA ILE A 65 -15.41 1.90 -0.28
C ILE A 65 -16.15 2.95 0.56
N GLN A 66 -17.49 2.92 0.60
CA GLN A 66 -18.29 3.90 1.35
C GLN A 66 -18.04 3.86 2.86
N SER A 67 -17.75 2.69 3.44
CA SER A 67 -17.45 2.58 4.87
C SER A 67 -16.18 3.33 5.27
N THR A 68 -15.25 3.58 4.33
CA THR A 68 -14.07 4.43 4.55
C THR A 68 -14.42 5.91 4.78
N LYS A 69 -15.68 6.34 4.60
CA LYS A 69 -16.14 7.64 5.14
C LYS A 69 -16.13 7.65 6.68
N LEU A 70 -16.48 6.52 7.28
CA LEU A 70 -16.58 6.35 8.74
C LEU A 70 -15.27 5.83 9.33
N VAL A 71 -14.67 4.83 8.68
CA VAL A 71 -13.43 4.17 9.11
C VAL A 71 -12.23 4.67 8.30
N GLN A 72 -12.28 5.90 7.80
CA GLN A 72 -11.29 6.71 7.08
C GLN A 72 -10.48 6.10 5.92
N ARG A 73 -10.04 4.83 5.96
CA ARG A 73 -9.09 4.23 5.00
C ARG A 73 -9.14 2.70 4.93
N SER A 74 -8.97 2.13 3.74
CA SER A 74 -8.83 0.68 3.53
C SER A 74 -7.97 0.38 2.29
N ILE A 75 -7.22 -0.72 2.31
CA ILE A 75 -6.32 -1.13 1.22
C ILE A 75 -6.96 -2.30 0.48
N SER A 76 -7.03 -2.21 -0.85
CA SER A 76 -7.62 -3.24 -1.73
C SER A 76 -6.59 -4.24 -2.25
N LEU A 77 -5.32 -3.84 -2.29
CA LEU A 77 -4.27 -4.57 -3.00
C LEU A 77 -3.32 -5.33 -2.06
N GLY A 78 -3.16 -6.62 -2.32
CA GLY A 78 -1.98 -7.40 -1.95
C GLY A 78 -1.57 -7.45 -0.48
N SER A 79 -0.34 -7.90 -0.24
CA SER A 79 0.22 -7.85 1.12
C SER A 79 0.55 -6.41 1.51
N LYS A 80 -0.09 -5.88 2.57
CA LYS A 80 0.22 -4.52 3.08
C LYS A 80 1.72 -4.33 3.34
N ARG A 81 2.42 -5.35 3.85
CA ARG A 81 3.87 -5.32 4.08
C ARG A 81 4.67 -5.15 2.79
N MET A 82 4.20 -5.71 1.69
CA MET A 82 4.84 -5.51 0.39
C MET A 82 4.64 -4.07 -0.07
N LEU A 83 3.40 -3.57 -0.05
CA LEU A 83 3.11 -2.17 -0.41
C LEU A 83 3.87 -1.17 0.46
N GLU A 84 4.00 -1.44 1.76
CA GLU A 84 4.77 -0.61 2.68
C GLU A 84 6.24 -0.53 2.28
N ARG A 85 6.85 -1.68 1.98
CA ARG A 85 8.26 -1.74 1.56
C ARG A 85 8.49 -1.01 0.25
N ILE A 86 7.61 -1.23 -0.73
CA ILE A 86 7.74 -0.60 -2.05
C ILE A 86 7.51 0.91 -1.95
N THR A 87 6.48 1.34 -1.22
CA THR A 87 6.23 2.78 -0.96
C THR A 87 7.40 3.41 -0.23
N TRP A 88 8.00 2.71 0.73
CA TRP A 88 9.18 3.20 1.44
C TRP A 88 10.41 3.27 0.54
N ASP A 89 10.53 2.40 -0.47
CA ASP A 89 11.65 2.41 -1.41
C ASP A 89 11.50 3.52 -2.46
N GLN A 90 10.33 3.58 -3.10
CA GLN A 90 10.08 4.35 -4.33
C GLN A 90 9.31 5.66 -4.11
N GLY A 91 8.68 5.84 -2.95
CA GLY A 91 7.84 7.00 -2.67
C GLY A 91 8.62 8.32 -2.61
N LYS A 92 7.97 9.39 -3.05
CA LYS A 92 8.41 10.78 -2.85
C LYS A 92 8.53 11.05 -1.36
N ILE A 93 9.68 11.52 -0.91
CA ILE A 93 9.88 11.96 0.47
C ILE A 93 9.07 13.22 0.70
N VAL A 94 8.23 13.19 1.74
CA VAL A 94 7.50 14.36 2.24
C VAL A 94 7.72 14.43 3.74
N LYS A 95 7.76 15.65 4.29
CA LYS A 95 7.89 15.84 5.74
C LYS A 95 6.56 16.31 6.30
N ASP A 96 6.18 15.78 7.45
CA ASP A 96 5.07 16.37 8.19
C ASP A 96 5.51 17.67 8.89
N SER A 97 4.54 18.40 9.45
CA SER A 97 4.77 19.64 10.20
C SER A 97 5.69 19.45 11.42
N ASN A 98 5.87 18.22 11.89
CA ASN A 98 6.67 17.86 13.05
C ASN A 98 8.07 17.33 12.64
N GLY A 99 8.40 17.34 11.35
CA GLY A 99 9.68 16.87 10.82
C GLY A 99 9.78 15.36 10.56
N SER A 100 8.71 14.60 10.78
CA SER A 100 8.70 13.16 10.52
C SER A 100 8.79 12.88 9.02
N THR A 101 9.57 11.87 8.64
CA THR A 101 9.71 11.49 7.23
C THR A 101 8.58 10.57 6.81
N TRP A 102 7.80 11.00 5.84
CA TRP A 102 6.79 10.19 5.17
C TRP A 102 7.19 9.97 3.72
N LYS A 103 6.64 8.92 3.10
CA LYS A 103 6.84 8.66 1.68
C LYS A 103 5.51 8.42 0.99
N ILE A 104 5.23 9.17 -0.07
CA ILE A 104 4.00 9.05 -0.85
C ILE A 104 4.31 8.36 -2.17
N LEU A 105 3.51 7.37 -2.55
CA LEU A 105 3.62 6.67 -3.82
C LEU A 105 2.27 6.57 -4.51
N GLU A 106 2.26 6.89 -5.80
CA GLU A 106 1.16 6.62 -6.73
C GLU A 106 1.36 5.26 -7.40
N PHE A 107 0.27 4.53 -7.57
CA PHE A 107 0.23 3.28 -8.33
C PHE A 107 -0.63 3.47 -9.58
N ASP A 108 -0.48 2.61 -10.57
CA ASP A 108 -1.33 2.67 -11.76
C ASP A 108 -2.76 2.16 -11.49
N ASP A 109 -2.93 1.26 -10.53
CA ASP A 109 -4.22 0.67 -10.11
C ASP A 109 -4.76 1.27 -8.80
N ILE A 110 -6.07 1.07 -8.56
CA ILE A 110 -6.71 1.42 -7.28
C ILE A 110 -6.13 0.56 -6.15
N VAL A 111 -5.40 1.21 -5.24
CA VAL A 111 -4.71 0.57 -4.10
C VAL A 111 -5.50 0.58 -2.81
N GLY A 112 -6.52 1.43 -2.75
CA GLY A 112 -7.36 1.55 -1.59
C GLY A 112 -8.46 2.57 -1.75
N ALA A 113 -9.05 2.93 -0.63
CA ALA A 113 -10.07 3.96 -0.53
C ALA A 113 -9.79 4.84 0.69
N TYR A 114 -10.08 6.14 0.54
CA TYR A 114 -9.93 7.17 1.55
C TYR A 114 -11.15 8.11 1.48
N LEU A 115 -11.78 8.38 2.62
CA LEU A 115 -12.98 9.24 2.73
C LEU A 115 -14.14 8.86 1.77
N GLY A 116 -14.32 7.57 1.52
CA GLY A 116 -15.39 7.09 0.65
C GLY A 116 -15.09 7.14 -0.84
N LYS A 117 -13.85 7.45 -1.22
CA LYS A 117 -13.39 7.50 -2.61
C LYS A 117 -12.23 6.53 -2.79
N GLU A 118 -12.21 5.86 -3.94
CA GLU A 118 -11.05 5.07 -4.33
C GLU A 118 -9.84 5.98 -4.56
N THR A 119 -8.66 5.45 -4.30
CA THR A 119 -7.40 6.16 -4.50
C THR A 119 -6.33 5.21 -5.03
N LYS A 120 -5.42 5.80 -5.79
CA LYS A 120 -4.17 5.19 -6.27
C LYS A 120 -2.96 5.61 -5.45
N TYR A 121 -3.16 6.49 -4.48
CA TYR A 121 -2.10 7.06 -3.66
C TYR A 121 -2.08 6.43 -2.28
N VAL A 122 -0.87 6.12 -1.82
CA VAL A 122 -0.62 5.73 -0.44
C VAL A 122 0.53 6.53 0.14
N VAL A 123 0.52 6.67 1.46
CA VAL A 123 1.59 7.24 2.25
C VAL A 123 2.08 6.21 3.26
N VAL A 124 3.39 6.04 3.37
CA VAL A 124 4.02 5.36 4.51
C VAL A 124 4.51 6.42 5.48
N LYS A 125 4.03 6.34 6.72
CA LYS A 125 4.40 7.27 7.80
C LYS A 125 5.30 6.57 8.80
N GLU A 126 6.26 7.30 9.34
CA GLU A 126 7.10 6.87 10.45
C GLU A 126 6.55 7.47 11.76
N SER A 127 5.73 6.72 12.48
CA SER A 127 5.20 7.13 13.80
C SER A 127 5.10 5.91 14.71
N GLY A 128 6.14 5.69 15.52
CA GLY A 128 6.30 4.48 16.34
C GLY A 128 6.46 3.19 15.50
N GLY A 129 6.92 3.33 14.26
CA GLY A 129 7.04 2.28 13.25
C GLY A 129 6.48 2.73 11.89
N LYS A 130 6.85 2.01 10.83
CA LYS A 130 6.36 2.30 9.47
C LYS A 130 5.01 1.64 9.24
N TYR A 131 4.02 2.39 8.76
CA TYR A 131 2.72 1.85 8.35
C TYR A 131 2.17 2.58 7.12
N ILE A 132 1.44 1.86 6.27
CA ILE A 132 0.81 2.39 5.04
C ILE A 132 -0.61 2.91 5.27
N HIS A 133 -0.94 4.03 4.65
CA HIS A 133 -2.29 4.59 4.58
C HIS A 133 -2.63 5.03 3.15
N PRO A 134 -3.79 4.63 2.61
CA PRO A 134 -4.41 5.33 1.50
C PRO A 134 -4.56 6.83 1.82
N ILE A 135 -4.34 7.68 0.83
CA ILE A 135 -4.48 9.13 0.92
C ILE A 135 -5.22 9.63 -0.32
N SER A 136 -5.93 10.76 -0.24
CA SER A 136 -6.54 11.34 -1.44
C SER A 136 -5.47 11.86 -2.41
N GLU A 137 -5.81 11.91 -3.70
CA GLU A 137 -4.96 12.52 -4.72
C GLU A 137 -4.70 14.01 -4.42
N GLU A 138 -5.71 14.73 -3.94
CA GLU A 138 -5.61 16.14 -3.56
C GLU A 138 -4.58 16.35 -2.44
N GLU A 139 -4.69 15.59 -1.35
CA GLU A 139 -3.70 15.65 -0.28
C GLU A 139 -2.32 15.20 -0.76
N ALA A 140 -2.23 14.14 -1.57
CA ALA A 140 -0.96 13.64 -2.09
C ALA A 140 -0.23 14.68 -2.96
N LYS A 141 -0.98 15.47 -3.73
CA LYS A 141 -0.45 16.56 -4.56
C LYS A 141 -0.14 17.83 -3.78
N ALA A 142 -0.74 18.01 -2.60
CA ALA A 142 -0.47 19.15 -1.73
C ALA A 142 0.88 19.05 -0.97
N TYR A 143 1.46 17.85 -0.87
CA TYR A 143 2.83 17.61 -0.38
C TYR A 143 3.87 17.67 -1.50
#